data_AF-A0A1Y5F7M9-F1
#
_entry.id   AF-A0A1Y5F7M9-F1
#
_cell.length_a   1.000
_cell.length_b   1.000
_cell.length_c   1.000
_cell.angle_alpha   90.00
_cell.angle_beta   90.00
_cell.angle_gamma   90.00
#
_symmetry.space_group_name_H-M   'P 1'
#
loop_
_entity.id
_entity.type
_entity.pdbx_description
1 polymer ?
#
loop_
_entity_poly.entity_id
_entity_poly.type
_entity_poly.pdbx_seq_one_letter_code
_entity_poly.pdbx_strand_id
1 'polypeptide(L)'
;MIEGKLKNLLCKEQISDLFHSYKENTPYFTNQLAAGVSELTSLPLLKSLDELLNIWPREIDVHLPDAQDEISSIKTTSTEAKQFHNNKMALLFNDANLQSSILTEWLETLRIEMGFSSMTHSRCLIYSTPKDGGTAAHFDQNVNIVLQVHGEKKWWIAPNKSIENPLTRHTAGLECDPELESYAMEAFPDSMPSDAEEFTLTPGSLLFVPRGAWHKTHANEDSLALNFTYSVPAWIDMLSAAIRGRLIQSTQWRASVDGLNNKMDTQKSVEDFSLLLHSLAQDMPNWNAEQILSIIEGELPS
;
A
#
# COMPACT_ATOMS: atom_id res chain seq x y z
N MET A 1 18.30 -10.63 -18.77
CA MET A 1 18.40 -10.07 -17.41
C MET A 1 17.89 -8.66 -17.49
N ILE A 2 16.75 -8.36 -16.87
CA ILE A 2 16.29 -6.97 -16.73
C ILE A 2 17.35 -6.27 -15.86
N GLU A 3 17.97 -5.22 -16.36
CA GLU A 3 18.74 -4.32 -15.50
C GLU A 3 17.77 -3.72 -14.48
N GLY A 4 18.00 -4.03 -13.21
CA GLY A 4 17.09 -3.72 -12.11
C GLY A 4 16.86 -2.23 -11.91
N LYS A 5 15.61 -1.80 -11.69
CA LYS A 5 15.24 -0.39 -11.51
C LYS A 5 15.74 0.16 -10.17
N LEU A 6 15.92 -0.68 -9.14
CA LEU A 6 16.57 -0.27 -7.90
C LEU A 6 17.99 0.29 -8.11
N LYS A 7 18.76 -0.28 -9.05
CA LYS A 7 20.11 0.21 -9.38
C LYS A 7 20.10 1.56 -10.10
N ASN A 8 18.97 1.92 -10.70
CA ASN A 8 18.78 3.24 -11.26
C ASN A 8 18.51 4.27 -10.16
N LEU A 9 17.95 3.88 -9.01
CA LEU A 9 17.68 4.77 -7.89
C LEU A 9 18.84 4.84 -6.90
N LEU A 10 19.46 3.71 -6.58
CA LEU A 10 20.30 3.54 -5.41
C LEU A 10 21.60 2.80 -5.76
N CYS A 11 22.70 3.15 -5.09
CA CYS A 11 23.95 2.41 -5.20
C CYS A 11 23.83 1.06 -4.48
N LYS A 12 24.82 0.18 -4.66
CA LYS A 12 24.76 -1.18 -4.10
C LYS A 12 24.59 -1.18 -2.58
N GLU A 13 25.29 -0.30 -1.88
CA GLU A 13 25.24 -0.13 -0.43
C GLU A 13 23.84 0.34 0.00
N GLN A 14 23.32 1.38 -0.65
CA GLN A 14 21.98 1.90 -0.41
C GLN A 14 20.86 0.88 -0.67
N ILE A 15 21.00 0.03 -1.70
CA ILE A 15 20.07 -1.07 -1.94
C ILE A 15 20.10 -2.06 -0.77
N SER A 16 21.30 -2.41 -0.27
CA SER A 16 21.46 -3.28 0.90
C SER A 16 20.79 -2.67 2.14
N ASP A 17 20.96 -1.36 2.35
CA ASP A 17 20.36 -0.64 3.48
C ASP A 17 18.83 -0.58 3.37
N LEU A 18 18.29 -0.38 2.17
CA LEU A 18 16.85 -0.45 1.91
C LEU A 18 16.29 -1.85 2.26
N PHE A 19 16.95 -2.92 1.81
CA PHE A 19 16.53 -4.29 2.13
C PHE A 19 16.66 -4.62 3.62
N HIS A 20 17.67 -4.09 4.30
CA HIS A 20 17.78 -4.22 5.74
C HIS A 20 16.62 -3.50 6.44
N SER A 21 16.33 -2.27 6.02
CA SER A 21 15.24 -1.47 6.59
C SER A 21 13.87 -2.13 6.37
N TYR A 22 13.63 -2.71 5.19
CA TYR A 22 12.43 -3.51 4.92
C TYR A 22 12.31 -4.71 5.87
N LYS A 23 13.40 -5.47 6.12
CA LYS A 23 13.39 -6.63 7.01
C LYS A 23 13.18 -6.26 8.47
N GLU A 24 13.78 -5.16 8.92
CA GLU A 24 13.65 -4.67 10.30
C GLU A 24 12.38 -3.81 10.51
N ASN A 25 11.56 -3.62 9.47
CA ASN A 25 10.37 -2.77 9.48
C ASN A 25 10.66 -1.33 9.92
N THR A 26 11.76 -0.75 9.44
CA THR A 26 12.23 0.62 9.74
C THR A 26 12.23 1.49 8.48
N PRO A 27 12.12 2.83 8.62
CA PRO A 27 12.19 3.72 7.46
C PRO A 27 13.60 3.75 6.87
N TYR A 28 13.67 3.91 5.55
CA TYR A 28 14.94 4.18 4.85
C TYR A 28 14.83 5.49 4.09
N PHE A 29 15.84 6.35 4.22
CA PHE A 29 15.84 7.68 3.62
C PHE A 29 17.18 8.00 2.96
N THR A 30 17.12 8.62 1.78
CA THR A 30 18.32 9.17 1.12
C THR A 30 17.97 10.42 0.31
N ASN A 31 18.93 11.35 0.28
CA ASN A 31 18.92 12.53 -0.59
C ASN A 31 19.85 12.37 -1.82
N GLN A 32 20.47 11.21 -1.97
CA GLN A 32 21.48 10.95 -2.98
C GLN A 32 21.07 9.72 -3.79
N LEU A 33 20.43 9.93 -4.93
CA LEU A 33 20.12 8.85 -5.88
C LEU A 33 21.32 8.60 -6.80
N ALA A 34 21.62 7.33 -7.06
CA ALA A 34 22.85 6.90 -7.73
C ALA A 34 22.87 7.17 -9.24
N ALA A 35 21.70 7.15 -9.89
CA ALA A 35 21.49 7.62 -11.25
C ALA A 35 20.17 8.41 -11.29
N GLY A 36 20.08 9.43 -12.14
CA GLY A 36 18.96 10.36 -12.09
C GLY A 36 17.61 9.67 -12.31
N VAL A 37 16.62 10.02 -11.48
CA VAL A 37 15.19 9.74 -11.71
C VAL A 37 14.63 10.42 -12.96
N SER A 38 15.48 10.85 -13.91
CA SER A 38 15.11 11.63 -15.08
C SER A 38 14.11 10.91 -15.98
N GLU A 39 14.17 9.57 -16.05
CA GLU A 39 13.14 8.79 -16.77
C GLU A 39 11.75 9.02 -16.16
N LEU A 40 11.64 9.08 -14.83
CA LEU A 40 10.40 9.37 -14.12
C LEU A 40 10.06 10.87 -14.16
N THR A 41 11.00 11.75 -13.79
CA THR A 41 10.73 13.20 -13.66
C THR A 41 10.54 13.90 -15.00
N SER A 42 10.91 13.27 -16.12
CA SER A 42 10.59 13.76 -17.47
C SER A 42 9.17 13.42 -17.94
N LEU A 43 8.46 12.53 -17.24
CA LEU A 43 7.07 12.20 -17.55
C LEU A 43 6.19 13.44 -17.38
N PRO A 44 5.30 13.75 -18.33
CA PRO A 44 4.37 14.87 -18.22
C PRO A 44 3.57 14.87 -16.90
N LEU A 45 3.19 13.69 -16.41
CA LEU A 45 2.48 13.47 -15.14
C LEU A 45 3.24 13.99 -13.91
N LEU A 46 4.57 14.12 -14.01
CA LEU A 46 5.45 14.49 -12.89
C LEU A 46 6.18 15.82 -13.14
N LYS A 47 5.89 16.52 -14.25
CA LYS A 47 6.54 17.81 -14.57
C LYS A 47 6.05 18.97 -13.72
N SER A 48 4.75 19.05 -13.50
CA SER A 48 4.10 20.06 -12.66
C SER A 48 2.64 19.66 -12.43
N LEU A 49 1.97 20.30 -11.46
CA LEU A 49 0.53 20.12 -11.27
C LEU A 49 -0.26 20.51 -12.53
N ASP A 50 0.13 21.58 -13.22
CA ASP A 50 -0.59 22.05 -14.40
C ASP A 50 -0.50 21.07 -15.58
N GLU A 51 0.68 20.51 -15.84
CA GLU A 51 0.86 19.47 -16.86
C GLU A 51 0.09 18.19 -16.49
N LEU A 52 0.13 17.80 -15.22
CA LEU A 52 -0.62 16.65 -14.72
C LEU A 52 -2.14 16.84 -14.93
N LEU A 53 -2.70 17.98 -14.52
CA LEU A 53 -4.13 18.27 -14.68
C LEU A 53 -4.55 18.34 -16.16
N ASN A 54 -3.68 18.82 -17.06
CA ASN A 54 -3.99 18.90 -18.48
C ASN A 54 -4.17 17.54 -19.14
N ILE A 55 -3.50 16.49 -18.64
CA ILE A 55 -3.50 15.16 -19.25
C ILE A 55 -4.26 14.11 -18.44
N TRP A 56 -4.60 14.40 -17.17
CA TRP A 56 -5.24 13.44 -16.29
C TRP A 56 -6.69 13.18 -16.69
N PRO A 57 -7.07 11.93 -17.04
CA PRO A 57 -8.39 11.65 -17.61
C PRO A 57 -9.42 11.13 -16.59
N ARG A 58 -9.02 10.92 -15.33
CA ARG A 58 -9.84 10.30 -14.29
C ARG A 58 -10.25 11.31 -13.22
N GLU A 59 -11.13 10.88 -12.31
CA GLU A 59 -11.39 11.62 -11.09
C GLU A 59 -10.13 11.75 -10.22
N ILE A 60 -10.09 12.82 -9.44
CA ILE A 60 -9.00 13.19 -8.53
C ILE A 60 -9.60 13.28 -7.12
N ASP A 61 -8.86 12.81 -6.13
CA ASP A 61 -9.29 12.85 -4.75
C ASP A 61 -8.81 14.15 -4.12
N VAL A 62 -9.69 14.84 -3.43
CA VAL A 62 -9.39 16.09 -2.72
C VAL A 62 -9.50 15.83 -1.23
N HIS A 63 -8.40 15.99 -0.49
CA HIS A 63 -8.41 15.80 0.96
C HIS A 63 -9.07 17.00 1.63
N LEU A 64 -10.14 16.73 2.37
CA LEU A 64 -10.91 17.76 3.05
C LEU A 64 -10.16 18.24 4.32
N PRO A 65 -10.36 19.52 4.72
CA PRO A 65 -9.60 20.11 5.84
C PRO A 65 -9.95 19.58 7.23
N ASP A 66 -11.05 18.82 7.36
CA ASP A 66 -11.61 18.36 8.64
C ASP A 66 -10.81 17.21 9.27
N ALA A 67 -10.36 16.25 8.45
CA ALA A 67 -9.42 15.21 8.87
C ALA A 67 -8.02 15.41 8.30
N GLN A 68 -7.86 16.21 7.23
CA GLN A 68 -6.62 16.35 6.47
C GLN A 68 -6.02 14.98 6.12
N ASP A 69 -6.85 14.03 5.69
CA ASP A 69 -6.46 12.63 5.46
C ASP A 69 -7.35 12.01 4.39
N GLU A 70 -6.91 10.91 3.78
CA GLU A 70 -7.58 10.24 2.66
C GLU A 70 -9.00 9.77 3.01
N ILE A 71 -9.24 9.50 4.29
CA ILE A 71 -10.53 9.06 4.84
C ILE A 71 -11.61 10.15 4.65
N SER A 72 -11.22 11.42 4.64
CA SER A 72 -12.13 12.54 4.36
C SER A 72 -11.76 13.15 3.01
N SER A 73 -12.27 12.56 1.93
CA SER A 73 -12.01 13.03 0.57
C SER A 73 -13.27 13.10 -0.29
N ILE A 74 -13.26 14.03 -1.25
CA ILE A 74 -14.26 14.11 -2.32
C ILE A 74 -13.60 13.86 -3.67
N LYS A 75 -14.40 13.41 -4.65
CA LYS A 75 -13.95 13.28 -6.04
C LYS A 75 -14.16 14.60 -6.78
N THR A 76 -13.19 14.98 -7.60
CA THR A 76 -13.26 16.16 -8.48
C THR A 76 -12.73 15.83 -9.88
N THR A 77 -13.02 16.70 -10.84
CA THR A 77 -12.42 16.68 -12.18
C THR A 77 -11.14 17.51 -12.26
N SER A 78 -10.32 17.29 -13.29
CA SER A 78 -9.11 18.10 -13.53
C SER A 78 -9.38 19.59 -13.71
N THR A 79 -10.57 19.97 -14.21
CA THR A 79 -10.97 21.36 -14.40
C THR A 79 -11.16 22.10 -13.07
N GLU A 80 -11.66 21.41 -12.05
CA GLU A 80 -11.99 21.99 -10.73
C GLU A 80 -10.87 21.76 -9.70
N ALA A 81 -10.04 20.73 -9.89
CA ALA A 81 -8.97 20.36 -8.96
C ALA A 81 -8.01 21.51 -8.61
N LYS A 82 -7.68 22.38 -9.58
CA LYS A 82 -6.81 23.53 -9.34
C LYS A 82 -7.42 24.53 -8.34
N GLN A 83 -8.74 24.68 -8.33
CA GLN A 83 -9.43 25.54 -7.36
C GLN A 83 -9.34 24.95 -5.95
N PHE A 84 -9.49 23.63 -5.80
CA PHE A 84 -9.31 22.96 -4.52
C PHE A 84 -7.87 23.10 -3.99
N HIS A 85 -6.87 22.89 -4.85
CA HIS A 85 -5.47 23.06 -4.49
C HIS A 85 -5.14 24.50 -4.04
N ASN A 86 -5.64 25.50 -4.76
CA ASN A 86 -5.49 26.91 -4.39
C ASN A 86 -6.13 27.24 -3.03
N ASN A 87 -7.17 26.49 -2.65
CA ASN A 87 -7.84 26.55 -1.35
C ASN A 87 -7.22 25.62 -0.30
N LYS A 88 -5.93 25.26 -0.46
CA LYS A 88 -5.13 24.52 0.52
C LYS A 88 -5.55 23.06 0.76
N MET A 89 -6.28 22.46 -0.18
CA MET A 89 -6.61 21.02 -0.13
C MET A 89 -5.62 20.22 -0.96
N ALA A 90 -5.11 19.13 -0.40
CA ALA A 90 -4.22 18.22 -1.12
C ALA A 90 -5.00 17.45 -2.19
N LEU A 91 -4.34 17.17 -3.31
CA LEU A 91 -4.86 16.36 -4.41
C LEU A 91 -4.14 15.02 -4.47
N LEU A 92 -4.91 13.95 -4.63
CA LEU A 92 -4.42 12.59 -4.81
C LEU A 92 -4.89 12.04 -6.16
N PHE A 93 -3.93 11.62 -6.97
CA PHE A 93 -4.13 11.05 -8.29
C PHE A 93 -3.89 9.54 -8.22
N ASN A 94 -4.98 8.77 -8.22
CA ASN A 94 -4.96 7.32 -8.05
C ASN A 94 -4.56 6.56 -9.32
N ASP A 95 -3.81 5.47 -9.14
CA ASP A 95 -3.34 4.55 -10.19
C ASP A 95 -2.69 5.28 -11.40
N ALA A 96 -1.76 6.21 -11.11
CA ALA A 96 -1.01 6.95 -12.12
C ALA A 96 -0.23 6.04 -13.08
N ASN A 97 0.10 4.82 -12.65
CA ASN A 97 0.70 3.80 -13.51
C ASN A 97 -0.17 3.46 -14.73
N LEU A 98 -1.49 3.56 -14.64
CA LEU A 98 -2.38 3.33 -15.79
C LEU A 98 -2.26 4.40 -16.89
N GLN A 99 -1.63 5.54 -16.58
CA GLN A 99 -1.41 6.64 -17.53
C GLN A 99 -0.01 6.61 -18.18
N SER A 100 0.88 5.69 -17.78
CA SER A 100 2.24 5.61 -18.30
C SER A 100 2.77 4.18 -18.23
N SER A 101 3.14 3.62 -19.39
CA SER A 101 3.80 2.31 -19.46
C SER A 101 5.14 2.31 -18.71
N ILE A 102 5.84 3.45 -18.66
CA ILE A 102 7.07 3.62 -17.87
C ILE A 102 6.76 3.44 -16.38
N LEU A 103 5.72 4.08 -15.86
CA LEU A 103 5.33 3.91 -14.45
C LEU A 103 4.91 2.46 -14.14
N THR A 104 4.21 1.80 -15.07
CA THR A 104 3.85 0.38 -14.93
C THR A 104 5.09 -0.52 -14.91
N GLU A 105 6.05 -0.30 -15.80
CA GLU A 105 7.31 -1.06 -15.82
C GLU A 105 8.11 -0.87 -14.53
N TRP A 106 8.23 0.37 -14.04
CA TRP A 106 8.89 0.68 -12.78
C TRP A 106 8.22 -0.01 -11.59
N LEU A 107 6.90 0.12 -11.48
CA LEU A 107 6.09 -0.47 -10.41
C LEU A 107 6.26 -1.99 -10.34
N GLU A 108 6.14 -2.68 -11.48
CA GLU A 108 6.28 -4.14 -11.52
C GLU A 108 7.72 -4.62 -11.34
N THR A 109 8.70 -3.89 -11.87
CA THR A 109 10.11 -4.27 -11.69
C THR A 109 10.52 -4.11 -10.22
N LEU A 110 10.14 -3.01 -9.58
CA LEU A 110 10.40 -2.79 -8.16
C LEU A 110 9.68 -3.84 -7.28
N ARG A 111 8.44 -4.23 -7.61
CA ARG A 111 7.72 -5.33 -6.93
C ARG A 111 8.56 -6.62 -6.94
N ILE A 112 9.07 -6.99 -8.12
CA ILE A 112 9.88 -8.21 -8.30
C ILE A 112 11.21 -8.09 -7.54
N GLU A 113 11.90 -6.96 -7.66
CA GLU A 113 13.19 -6.74 -6.99
C GLU A 113 13.07 -6.75 -5.47
N MET A 114 11.97 -6.20 -4.93
CA MET A 114 11.66 -6.25 -3.50
C MET A 114 11.25 -7.65 -3.02
N GLY A 115 11.01 -8.60 -3.93
CA GLY A 115 10.58 -9.96 -3.62
C GLY A 115 9.12 -10.05 -3.17
N PHE A 116 8.28 -9.09 -3.57
CA PHE A 116 6.86 -9.11 -3.23
C PHE A 116 6.11 -10.11 -4.10
N SER A 117 5.13 -10.80 -3.49
CA SER A 117 4.28 -11.80 -4.13
C SER A 117 3.68 -11.32 -5.45
N SER A 118 3.43 -12.23 -6.39
CA SER A 118 2.64 -11.98 -7.60
C SER A 118 1.20 -11.51 -7.30
N MET A 119 0.67 -11.83 -6.12
CA MET A 119 -0.64 -11.37 -5.63
C MET A 119 -0.63 -9.94 -5.07
N THR A 120 0.53 -9.29 -5.01
CA THR A 120 0.65 -7.92 -4.50
C THR A 120 -0.13 -6.95 -5.39
N HIS A 121 -1.12 -6.29 -4.80
CA HIS A 121 -1.77 -5.17 -5.48
C HIS A 121 -0.84 -3.96 -5.46
N SER A 122 -0.43 -3.53 -6.65
CA SER A 122 0.57 -2.48 -6.85
C SER A 122 -0.07 -1.29 -7.56
N ARG A 123 0.21 -0.08 -7.10
CA ARG A 123 -0.26 1.16 -7.74
C ARG A 123 0.71 2.30 -7.56
N CYS A 124 0.72 3.23 -8.52
CA CYS A 124 1.39 4.52 -8.34
C CYS A 124 0.39 5.58 -7.91
N LEU A 125 0.70 6.31 -6.85
CA LEU A 125 -0.09 7.47 -6.39
C LEU A 125 0.74 8.73 -6.59
N ILE A 126 0.13 9.79 -7.12
CA ILE A 126 0.76 11.12 -7.16
C ILE A 126 0.04 12.01 -6.17
N TYR A 127 0.80 12.63 -5.26
CA TYR A 127 0.27 13.61 -4.30
C TYR A 127 0.73 15.00 -4.71
N SER A 128 -0.22 15.92 -4.95
CA SER A 128 0.04 17.36 -5.03
C SER A 128 -0.44 18.01 -3.74
N THR A 129 0.49 18.36 -2.85
CA THR A 129 0.16 18.95 -1.56
C THR A 129 0.54 20.43 -1.57
N PRO A 130 -0.42 21.36 -1.44
CA PRO A 130 -0.11 22.78 -1.37
C PRO A 130 0.69 23.11 -0.11
N LYS A 131 1.42 24.22 -0.15
CA LYS A 131 2.14 24.76 1.02
C LYS A 131 1.20 24.87 2.22
N ASP A 132 1.73 24.47 3.38
CA ASP A 132 1.07 24.36 4.68
C ASP A 132 0.04 23.21 4.78
N GLY A 133 -0.16 22.44 3.71
CA GLY A 133 -0.94 21.22 3.70
C GLY A 133 -0.16 20.02 4.25
N GLY A 134 -0.81 18.86 4.33
CA GLY A 134 -0.20 17.66 4.90
C GLY A 134 -1.21 16.54 5.09
N THR A 135 -0.76 15.51 5.79
CA THR A 135 -1.62 14.41 6.24
C THR A 135 -1.56 14.27 7.75
N ALA A 136 -2.69 14.01 8.39
CA ALA A 136 -2.76 13.67 9.81
C ALA A 136 -1.95 12.39 10.12
N ALA A 137 -1.68 12.14 11.41
CA ALA A 137 -0.94 10.95 11.82
C ALA A 137 -1.78 9.69 11.58
N HIS A 138 -1.28 8.78 10.77
CA HIS A 138 -1.94 7.51 10.45
C HIS A 138 -0.91 6.43 10.15
N PHE A 139 -1.33 5.18 10.05
CA PHE A 139 -0.56 4.13 9.40
C PHE A 139 -1.40 3.44 8.34
N ASP A 140 -0.73 2.83 7.37
CA ASP A 140 -1.36 2.00 6.35
C ASP A 140 -0.89 0.55 6.46
N GLN A 141 -1.70 -0.36 5.95
CA GLN A 141 -1.32 -1.75 5.68
C GLN A 141 -0.35 -1.90 4.49
N ASN A 142 -0.06 -0.80 3.78
CA ASN A 142 0.76 -0.79 2.57
C ASN A 142 2.23 -0.54 2.89
N VAL A 143 3.10 -0.96 1.97
CA VAL A 143 4.50 -0.52 1.89
C VAL A 143 4.60 0.58 0.84
N ASN A 144 5.34 1.66 1.13
CA ASN A 144 5.51 2.77 0.19
C ASN A 144 6.98 3.05 -0.11
N ILE A 145 7.31 3.28 -1.39
CA ILE A 145 8.54 3.92 -1.83
C ILE A 145 8.16 5.28 -2.40
N VAL A 146 8.49 6.35 -1.67
CA VAL A 146 8.15 7.74 -1.97
C VAL A 146 9.33 8.40 -2.67
N LEU A 147 9.08 9.00 -3.83
CA LEU A 147 10.01 9.87 -4.55
C LEU A 147 9.47 11.29 -4.55
N GLN A 148 10.23 12.22 -3.97
CA GLN A 148 9.90 13.63 -4.02
C GLN A 148 10.35 14.23 -5.34
N VAL A 149 9.42 14.84 -6.09
CA VAL A 149 9.69 15.35 -7.44
C VAL A 149 9.80 16.87 -7.45
N HIS A 150 8.89 17.56 -6.76
CA HIS A 150 8.88 19.03 -6.65
C HIS A 150 8.61 19.49 -5.23
N GLY A 151 9.16 20.63 -4.86
CA GLY A 151 8.97 21.24 -3.53
C GLY A 151 9.54 20.41 -2.39
N GLU A 152 9.24 20.86 -1.17
CA GLU A 152 9.74 20.26 0.06
C GLU A 152 8.59 19.74 0.95
N LYS A 153 8.71 18.49 1.40
CA LYS A 153 7.74 17.85 2.29
C LYS A 153 8.44 17.21 3.49
N LYS A 154 8.02 17.58 4.70
CA LYS A 154 8.42 16.92 5.94
C LYS A 154 7.57 15.69 6.19
N TRP A 155 8.22 14.64 6.67
CA TRP A 155 7.62 13.40 7.12
C TRP A 155 8.06 13.13 8.55
N TRP A 156 7.13 12.70 9.39
CA TRP A 156 7.45 12.11 10.68
C TRP A 156 7.08 10.63 10.59
N ILE A 157 7.97 9.73 11.00
CA ILE A 157 7.71 8.28 11.01
C ILE A 157 8.05 7.71 12.37
N ALA A 158 7.15 6.90 12.93
CA ALA A 158 7.40 6.16 14.17
C ALA A 158 7.04 4.68 14.02
N PRO A 159 7.74 3.78 14.74
CA PRO A 159 7.33 2.39 14.82
C PRO A 159 5.96 2.26 15.46
N ASN A 160 5.20 1.25 15.05
CA ASN A 160 3.90 0.97 15.63
C ASN A 160 4.05 -0.02 16.79
N LYS A 161 3.77 0.45 18.00
CA LYS A 161 3.84 -0.35 19.23
C LYS A 161 2.50 -1.00 19.58
N SER A 162 1.42 -0.49 18.98
CA SER A 162 0.05 -0.96 19.24
C SER A 162 -0.27 -2.22 18.44
N ILE A 163 0.36 -2.42 17.27
CA ILE A 163 0.03 -3.53 16.37
C ILE A 163 1.22 -3.92 15.48
N GLU A 164 1.35 -5.22 15.22
CA GLU A 164 2.28 -5.78 14.26
C GLU A 164 1.53 -6.26 13.01
N ASN A 165 2.09 -6.02 11.82
CA ASN A 165 1.52 -6.47 10.54
C ASN A 165 0.02 -6.12 10.35
N PRO A 166 -0.40 -4.84 10.48
CA PRO A 166 -1.80 -4.46 10.36
C PRO A 166 -2.38 -4.82 8.99
N LEU A 167 -3.62 -5.31 8.95
CA LEU A 167 -4.32 -5.68 7.71
C LEU A 167 -5.13 -4.52 7.12
N THR A 168 -5.45 -3.51 7.93
CA THR A 168 -6.14 -2.28 7.52
C THR A 168 -5.39 -1.05 8.02
N ARG A 169 -5.76 0.13 7.51
CA ARG A 169 -5.20 1.42 7.92
C ARG A 169 -5.91 1.98 9.15
N HIS A 170 -5.26 2.91 9.86
CA HIS A 170 -5.89 3.64 10.96
C HIS A 170 -5.30 5.03 11.14
N THR A 171 -6.12 5.98 11.56
CA THR A 171 -5.75 7.38 11.79
C THR A 171 -5.85 7.69 13.29
N ALA A 172 -4.80 8.28 13.83
CA ALA A 172 -4.66 8.55 15.26
C ALA A 172 -5.82 9.41 15.78
N GLY A 173 -6.35 9.05 16.95
CA GLY A 173 -7.47 9.75 17.59
C GLY A 173 -8.84 9.48 16.99
N LEU A 174 -8.96 8.60 15.98
CA LEU A 174 -10.25 8.11 15.49
C LEU A 174 -10.60 6.77 16.15
N GLU A 175 -11.87 6.37 16.01
CA GLU A 175 -12.31 5.04 16.43
C GLU A 175 -11.61 3.95 15.61
N CYS A 176 -11.13 2.91 16.29
CA CYS A 176 -10.48 1.79 15.64
C CYS A 176 -11.53 0.87 15.00
N ASP A 177 -11.24 0.32 13.82
CA ASP A 177 -12.13 -0.67 13.23
C ASP A 177 -12.06 -2.02 13.99
N PRO A 178 -13.16 -2.79 14.05
CA PRO A 178 -13.21 -4.01 14.86
C PRO A 178 -12.20 -5.09 14.45
N GLU A 179 -11.76 -5.12 13.19
CA GLU A 179 -10.77 -6.09 12.75
C GLU A 179 -9.42 -5.76 13.39
N LEU A 180 -8.92 -4.52 13.29
CA LEU A 180 -7.68 -4.10 13.96
C LEU A 180 -7.74 -4.31 15.48
N GLU A 181 -8.84 -3.92 16.11
CA GLU A 181 -9.01 -4.04 17.56
C GLU A 181 -8.86 -5.51 18.02
N SER A 182 -9.28 -6.47 17.19
CA SER A 182 -9.25 -7.90 17.54
C SER A 182 -7.84 -8.50 17.72
N TYR A 183 -6.80 -7.84 17.20
CA TYR A 183 -5.40 -8.26 17.31
C TYR A 183 -4.43 -7.14 17.69
N ALA A 184 -4.94 -5.98 18.13
CA ALA A 184 -4.13 -4.94 18.73
C ALA A 184 -3.55 -5.40 20.08
N MET A 185 -2.28 -5.11 20.31
CA MET A 185 -1.57 -5.45 21.56
C MET A 185 -1.67 -4.33 22.59
N GLU A 186 -1.78 -3.09 22.13
CA GLU A 186 -1.94 -1.89 22.96
C GLU A 186 -2.96 -0.94 22.32
N ALA A 187 -3.41 0.06 23.07
CA ALA A 187 -4.26 1.11 22.52
C ALA A 187 -3.52 1.93 21.44
N PHE A 188 -4.26 2.42 20.46
CA PHE A 188 -3.72 3.35 19.47
C PHE A 188 -3.56 4.76 20.09
N PRO A 189 -2.49 5.48 19.76
CA PRO A 189 -2.28 6.84 20.25
C PRO A 189 -3.27 7.82 19.62
N ASP A 190 -3.61 8.89 20.36
CA ASP A 190 -4.47 9.97 19.88
C ASP A 190 -3.75 10.94 18.93
N SER A 191 -2.42 10.86 18.84
CA SER A 191 -1.59 11.74 18.00
C SER A 191 -0.32 11.03 17.53
N MET A 192 0.47 11.71 16.69
CA MET A 192 1.78 11.21 16.26
C MET A 192 2.63 10.81 17.49
N PRO A 193 3.24 9.61 17.52
CA PRO A 193 4.13 9.20 18.60
C PRO A 193 5.29 10.18 18.80
N SER A 194 5.69 10.37 20.06
CA SER A 194 6.73 11.36 20.43
C SER A 194 8.14 10.96 20.00
N ASP A 195 8.37 9.67 19.74
CA ASP A 195 9.61 9.09 19.24
C ASP A 195 9.67 9.02 17.72
N ALA A 196 8.82 9.76 17.02
CA ALA A 196 8.87 9.86 15.57
C ALA A 196 10.17 10.52 15.08
N GLU A 197 10.77 9.91 14.07
CA GLU A 197 11.90 10.45 13.32
C GLU A 197 11.40 11.41 12.24
N GLU A 198 12.05 12.57 12.10
CA GLU A 198 11.71 13.58 11.09
C GLU A 198 12.62 13.46 9.85
N PHE A 199 12.01 13.40 8.67
CA PHE A 199 12.68 13.37 7.38
C PHE A 199 12.19 14.54 6.52
N THR A 200 13.12 15.32 5.96
CA THR A 200 12.80 16.39 5.00
C THR A 200 13.10 15.91 3.59
N LEU A 201 12.05 15.71 2.81
CA LEU A 201 12.14 15.30 1.41
C LEU A 201 12.19 16.53 0.51
N THR A 202 13.20 16.56 -0.36
CA THR A 202 13.44 17.57 -1.40
C THR A 202 13.48 16.89 -2.77
N PRO A 203 13.44 17.62 -3.90
CA PRO A 203 13.49 16.98 -5.22
C PRO A 203 14.67 16.01 -5.38
N GLY A 204 14.37 14.73 -5.65
CA GLY A 204 15.36 13.65 -5.72
C GLY A 204 15.57 12.89 -4.40
N SER A 205 14.87 13.22 -3.32
CA SER A 205 14.84 12.41 -2.11
C SER A 205 13.99 11.15 -2.32
N LEU A 206 14.43 10.03 -1.73
CA LEU A 206 13.68 8.80 -1.63
C LEU A 206 13.44 8.45 -0.16
N LEU A 207 12.21 8.06 0.15
CA LEU A 207 11.80 7.57 1.46
C LEU A 207 11.03 6.27 1.31
N PHE A 208 11.51 5.23 1.98
CA PHE A 208 10.77 4.00 2.20
C PHE A 208 9.97 4.12 3.50
N VAL A 209 8.66 3.93 3.41
CA VAL A 209 7.76 3.89 4.57
C VAL A 209 7.30 2.43 4.77
N PRO A 210 7.68 1.79 5.88
CA PRO A 210 7.33 0.40 6.15
C PRO A 210 5.84 0.23 6.46
N ARG A 211 5.35 -1.00 6.27
CA ARG A 211 3.97 -1.38 6.61
C ARG A 211 3.68 -1.09 8.07
N GLY A 212 2.54 -0.48 8.33
CA GLY A 212 2.03 -0.23 9.66
C GLY A 212 2.74 0.85 10.44
N ALA A 213 3.82 1.46 9.92
CA ALA A 213 4.48 2.56 10.61
C ALA A 213 3.59 3.81 10.64
N TRP A 214 3.50 4.41 11.82
CA TRP A 214 2.88 5.71 11.99
C TRP A 214 3.62 6.71 11.14
N HIS A 215 2.88 7.53 10.40
CA HIS A 215 3.44 8.61 9.64
C HIS A 215 2.50 9.81 9.55
N LYS A 216 3.12 10.99 9.44
CA LYS A 216 2.46 12.29 9.29
C LYS A 216 3.25 13.11 8.28
N THR A 217 2.59 13.95 7.49
CA THR A 217 3.30 14.82 6.54
C THR A 217 2.94 16.29 6.67
N HIS A 218 3.85 17.17 6.26
CA HIS A 218 3.63 18.60 6.14
C HIS A 218 4.44 19.17 4.97
N ALA A 219 3.79 19.93 4.09
CA ALA A 219 4.43 20.53 2.93
C ALA A 219 4.88 21.96 3.25
N ASN A 220 6.20 22.20 3.24
CA ASN A 220 6.76 23.54 3.48
C ASN A 220 6.59 24.46 2.26
N GLU A 221 6.42 23.84 1.09
CA GLU A 221 6.17 24.45 -0.21
C GLU A 221 5.08 23.66 -0.95
N ASP A 222 4.57 24.20 -2.06
CA ASP A 222 3.77 23.39 -2.97
C ASP A 222 4.62 22.21 -3.45
N SER A 223 4.14 20.99 -3.21
CA SER A 223 4.93 19.77 -3.34
C SER A 223 4.24 18.75 -4.24
N LEU A 224 5.04 18.03 -5.01
CA LEU A 224 4.59 16.91 -5.85
C LEU A 224 5.45 15.68 -5.55
N ALA A 225 4.83 14.59 -5.13
CA ALA A 225 5.50 13.33 -4.81
C ALA A 225 4.85 12.17 -5.56
N LEU A 226 5.67 11.20 -5.97
CA LEU A 226 5.26 9.92 -6.53
C LEU A 226 5.45 8.84 -5.47
N ASN A 227 4.40 8.10 -5.14
CA ASN A 227 4.47 6.92 -4.30
C ASN A 227 4.30 5.67 -5.17
N PHE A 228 5.25 4.74 -5.07
CA PHE A 228 5.01 3.35 -5.43
C PHE A 228 4.44 2.65 -4.19
N THR A 229 3.19 2.23 -4.28
CA THR A 229 2.42 1.68 -3.15
C THR A 229 2.14 0.21 -3.40
N TYR A 230 2.48 -0.63 -2.43
CA TYR A 230 2.33 -2.09 -2.50
C TYR A 230 1.47 -2.57 -1.34
N SER A 231 0.32 -3.14 -1.65
CA SER A 231 -0.49 -3.91 -0.70
C SER A 231 -0.03 -5.37 -0.78
N VAL A 232 1.06 -5.66 -0.06
CA VAL A 232 1.68 -7.00 -0.03
C VAL A 232 0.78 -7.95 0.76
N PRO A 233 0.36 -9.10 0.19
CA PRO A 233 -0.53 -10.03 0.88
C PRO A 233 0.12 -10.59 2.15
N ALA A 234 -0.68 -10.76 3.20
CA ALA A 234 -0.29 -11.52 4.37
C ALA A 234 -0.42 -13.03 4.12
N TRP A 235 0.16 -13.83 5.02
CA TRP A 235 0.05 -15.30 4.93
C TRP A 235 -1.40 -15.80 4.95
N ILE A 236 -2.31 -15.08 5.60
CA ILE A 236 -3.74 -15.40 5.60
C ILE A 236 -4.36 -15.25 4.20
N ASP A 237 -3.93 -14.25 3.42
CA ASP A 237 -4.40 -14.03 2.05
C ASP A 237 -3.89 -15.14 1.14
N MET A 238 -2.61 -15.48 1.26
CA MET A 238 -1.96 -16.57 0.52
C MET A 238 -2.64 -17.91 0.80
N LEU A 239 -2.86 -18.24 2.08
CA LEU A 239 -3.54 -19.47 2.47
C LEU A 239 -4.99 -19.49 1.99
N SER A 240 -5.71 -18.36 2.09
CA SER A 240 -7.10 -18.26 1.65
C SER A 240 -7.23 -18.49 0.13
N ALA A 241 -6.35 -17.90 -0.67
CA ALA A 241 -6.30 -18.12 -2.11
C ALA A 241 -5.99 -19.59 -2.46
N ALA A 242 -5.03 -20.19 -1.75
CA ALA A 242 -4.66 -21.59 -1.94
C ALA A 242 -5.79 -22.57 -1.58
N ILE A 243 -6.43 -22.36 -0.41
CA ILE A 243 -7.59 -23.14 0.03
C ILE A 243 -8.69 -23.06 -1.03
N ARG A 244 -9.01 -21.84 -1.48
CA ARG A 244 -10.05 -21.65 -2.50
C ARG A 244 -9.69 -22.34 -3.82
N GLY A 245 -8.45 -22.23 -4.28
CA GLY A 245 -7.95 -22.84 -5.51
C GLY A 245 -8.00 -24.38 -5.50
N ARG A 246 -7.83 -24.99 -4.32
CA ARG A 246 -7.93 -26.45 -4.14
C ARG A 246 -9.37 -26.93 -3.96
N LEU A 247 -10.11 -26.30 -3.05
CA LEU A 247 -11.46 -26.74 -2.69
C LEU A 247 -12.46 -26.59 -3.84
N ILE A 248 -12.24 -25.63 -4.76
CA ILE A 248 -13.10 -25.46 -5.92
C ILE A 248 -13.16 -26.69 -6.83
N GLN A 249 -12.24 -27.67 -6.73
CA GLN A 249 -12.31 -28.91 -7.52
C GLN A 249 -13.48 -29.82 -7.10
N SER A 250 -13.97 -29.71 -5.86
CA SER A 250 -15.10 -30.48 -5.36
C SER A 250 -16.44 -29.79 -5.66
N THR A 251 -17.42 -30.54 -6.17
CA THR A 251 -18.79 -30.04 -6.34
C THR A 251 -19.47 -29.70 -5.02
N GLN A 252 -19.13 -30.39 -3.92
CA GLN A 252 -19.75 -30.15 -2.62
C GLN A 252 -19.31 -28.79 -2.04
N TRP A 253 -18.03 -28.44 -2.18
CA TRP A 253 -17.51 -27.11 -1.81
C TRP A 253 -18.04 -25.98 -2.70
N ARG A 254 -18.54 -26.30 -3.91
CA ARG A 254 -19.19 -25.34 -4.82
C ARG A 254 -20.71 -25.28 -4.65
N ALA A 255 -21.31 -26.13 -3.80
CA ALA A 255 -22.75 -26.14 -3.59
C ALA A 255 -23.21 -24.81 -2.98
N SER A 256 -24.43 -24.38 -3.29
CA SER A 256 -25.03 -23.18 -2.70
C SER A 256 -25.34 -23.42 -1.23
N VAL A 257 -25.15 -22.39 -0.41
CA VAL A 257 -25.57 -22.40 0.99
C VAL A 257 -27.00 -21.90 1.08
N ASP A 258 -27.95 -22.78 1.40
CA ASP A 258 -29.37 -22.47 1.59
C ASP A 258 -29.90 -23.05 2.91
N GLY A 259 -31.20 -22.85 3.20
CA GLY A 259 -31.85 -23.46 4.36
C GLY A 259 -31.57 -22.83 5.73
N LEU A 260 -30.81 -21.72 5.81
CA LEU A 260 -30.40 -21.11 7.08
C LEU A 260 -31.50 -20.30 7.80
N ASN A 261 -32.71 -20.25 7.24
CA ASN A 261 -33.83 -19.46 7.77
C ASN A 261 -34.83 -20.28 8.61
N ASN A 262 -34.66 -21.61 8.71
CA ASN A 262 -35.48 -22.45 9.56
C ASN A 262 -34.66 -23.56 10.21
N LYS A 263 -35.13 -24.03 11.38
CA LYS A 263 -34.34 -24.94 12.24
C LYS A 263 -33.97 -26.27 11.57
N MET A 264 -34.90 -26.88 10.83
CA MET A 264 -34.68 -28.21 10.25
C MET A 264 -33.63 -28.15 9.14
N ASP A 265 -33.79 -27.21 8.20
CA ASP A 265 -32.85 -27.06 7.10
C ASP A 265 -31.49 -26.53 7.59
N THR A 266 -31.47 -25.67 8.61
CA THR A 266 -30.22 -25.23 9.25
C THR A 266 -29.45 -26.40 9.85
N GLN A 267 -30.13 -27.34 10.53
CA GLN A 267 -29.47 -28.52 11.09
C GLN A 267 -28.81 -29.34 9.99
N LYS A 268 -29.51 -29.56 8.87
CA LYS A 268 -28.95 -30.26 7.71
C LYS A 268 -27.73 -29.50 7.14
N SER A 269 -27.82 -28.19 6.94
CA SER A 269 -26.70 -27.39 6.41
C SER A 269 -25.48 -27.42 7.35
N VAL A 270 -25.68 -27.49 8.67
CA VAL A 270 -24.60 -27.67 9.65
C VAL A 270 -23.97 -29.06 9.56
N GLU A 271 -24.78 -30.11 9.37
CA GLU A 271 -24.29 -31.48 9.15
C GLU A 271 -23.47 -31.57 7.85
N ASP A 272 -23.99 -31.02 6.75
CA ASP A 272 -23.31 -30.98 5.45
C ASP A 272 -21.98 -30.21 5.54
N PHE A 273 -21.97 -29.04 6.19
CA PHE A 273 -20.74 -28.27 6.38
C PHE A 273 -19.76 -28.98 7.33
N SER A 274 -20.26 -29.68 8.34
CA SER A 274 -19.40 -30.50 9.21
C SER A 274 -18.70 -31.59 8.42
N LEU A 275 -19.38 -32.28 7.50
CA LEU A 275 -18.74 -33.28 6.63
C LEU A 275 -17.65 -32.66 5.76
N LEU A 276 -17.88 -31.46 5.22
CA LEU A 276 -16.88 -30.71 4.46
C LEU A 276 -15.66 -30.37 5.32
N LEU A 277 -15.84 -29.86 6.53
CA LEU A 277 -14.75 -29.56 7.46
C LEU A 277 -13.94 -30.82 7.82
N HIS A 278 -14.59 -31.95 8.08
CA HIS A 278 -13.90 -33.22 8.35
C HIS A 278 -13.08 -33.67 7.14
N SER A 279 -13.63 -33.57 5.93
CA SER A 279 -12.90 -33.91 4.70
C SER A 279 -11.68 -33.01 4.49
N LEU A 280 -11.80 -31.70 4.75
CA LEU A 280 -10.66 -30.77 4.67
C LEU A 280 -9.60 -31.11 5.71
N ALA A 281 -9.99 -31.40 6.96
CA ALA A 281 -9.06 -31.77 8.01
C ALA A 281 -8.26 -33.04 7.70
N GLN A 282 -8.83 -33.98 6.94
CA GLN A 282 -8.14 -35.18 6.47
C GLN A 282 -7.25 -34.93 5.25
N ASP A 283 -7.62 -34.00 4.37
CA ASP A 283 -6.84 -33.67 3.17
C ASP A 283 -5.64 -32.77 3.50
N MET A 284 -5.82 -31.77 4.39
CA MET A 284 -4.83 -30.73 4.71
C MET A 284 -3.43 -31.25 5.10
N PRO A 285 -3.26 -32.36 5.83
CA PRO A 285 -1.94 -32.93 6.11
C PRO A 285 -1.16 -33.37 4.85
N ASN A 286 -1.84 -33.60 3.73
CA ASN A 286 -1.23 -33.95 2.45
C ASN A 286 -0.89 -32.71 1.61
N TRP A 287 -1.07 -31.51 2.15
CA TRP A 287 -0.75 -30.27 1.45
C TRP A 287 0.71 -29.94 1.66
N ASN A 288 1.38 -29.56 0.58
CA ASN A 288 2.79 -29.20 0.59
C ASN A 288 2.94 -27.69 0.40
N ALA A 289 3.76 -27.05 1.24
CA ALA A 289 3.95 -25.59 1.21
C ALA A 289 4.54 -25.08 -0.12
N GLU A 290 5.48 -25.82 -0.71
CA GLU A 290 6.10 -25.48 -2.00
C GLU A 290 5.06 -25.56 -3.13
N GLN A 291 4.18 -26.56 -3.12
CA GLN A 291 3.08 -26.67 -4.08
C GLN A 291 2.07 -25.53 -3.94
N ILE A 292 1.71 -25.16 -2.71
CA ILE A 292 0.81 -24.03 -2.45
C ILE A 292 1.40 -22.73 -2.95
N LEU A 293 2.66 -22.46 -2.61
CA LEU A 293 3.36 -21.26 -3.01
C LEU A 293 3.53 -21.21 -4.53
N SER A 294 3.90 -22.31 -5.18
CA SER A 294 4.12 -22.35 -6.62
C SER A 294 2.85 -22.20 -7.46
N ILE A 295 1.67 -22.53 -6.92
CA ILE A 295 0.39 -22.22 -7.58
C ILE A 295 0.20 -20.71 -7.74
N ILE A 296 0.71 -19.93 -6.77
CA ILE A 296 0.54 -18.48 -6.73
C ILE A 296 1.73 -17.76 -7.39
N GLU A 297 2.96 -18.16 -7.03
CA GLU A 297 4.20 -17.49 -7.43
C GLU A 297 4.82 -18.04 -8.72
N GLY A 298 4.41 -19.23 -9.17
CA GLY A 298 5.10 -19.97 -10.23
C GLY A 298 6.28 -20.80 -9.72
N GLU A 299 7.28 -21.07 -10.57
CA GLU A 299 8.49 -21.77 -10.14
C GLU A 299 9.27 -20.93 -9.11
N LEU A 300 9.44 -21.48 -7.90
CA LEU A 300 10.23 -20.85 -6.86
C LEU A 300 11.73 -20.96 -7.19
N PRO A 301 12.57 -19.97 -6.81
CA PRO A 301 14.01 -20.07 -6.98
C PRO A 301 14.58 -21.28 -6.23
N SER A 302 15.49 -22.02 -6.88
CA SER A 302 16.17 -23.20 -6.33
C SER A 302 17.32 -22.89 -5.38
#